data_AF-A0A6L2LWU5-F1
#
_entry.id   AF-A0A6L2LWU5-F1
#
_cell.length_a   1.000
_cell.length_b   1.000
_cell.length_c   1.000
_cell.angle_alpha   90.00
_cell.angle_beta   90.00
_cell.angle_gamma   90.00
#
_symmetry.space_group_name_H-M   'P 1'
#
loop_
_entity.id
_entity.type
_entity.pdbx_description
1 polymer ?
#
loop_
_entity_poly.entity_id
_entity_poly.type
_entity_poly.pdbx_seq_one_letter_code
_entity_poly.pdbx_strand_id
1 'polypeptide(L)'
;MTSKSAAQAMTHAAIRKLVVDSVAVALETQAATMENTKNTNRNTGPRETHVARKGNYKKFISCQPFYFNGTKGAVGIIRWVERTKSVFSCNNCAEENKVTFATGTLTDDALSWWNAYA
;
A
#
# COMPACT_ATOMS: atom_id res chain seq x y z
N MET A 1 4.38 50.80 10.10
CA MET A 1 5.08 49.99 9.08
C MET A 1 6.17 49.23 9.84
N THR A 2 6.23 47.91 9.95
CA THR A 2 6.04 46.84 8.96
C THR A 2 5.62 45.54 9.67
N SER A 3 4.58 44.86 9.19
CA SER A 3 4.24 43.51 9.64
C SER A 3 4.99 42.51 8.74
N LYS A 4 6.02 41.87 9.30
CA LYS A 4 6.79 40.82 8.61
C LYS A 4 6.08 39.49 8.83
N SER A 5 5.17 39.15 7.92
CA SER A 5 4.57 37.82 7.84
C SER A 5 5.67 36.81 7.51
N ALA A 6 6.17 36.13 8.53
CA ALA A 6 7.05 34.98 8.36
C ALA A 6 6.23 33.84 7.77
N ALA A 7 6.26 33.69 6.44
CA ALA A 7 5.83 32.46 5.81
C ALA A 7 6.69 31.32 6.39
N GLN A 8 6.07 30.42 7.16
CA GLN A 8 6.71 29.20 7.63
C GLN A 8 7.17 28.41 6.39
N ALA A 9 8.46 28.48 6.09
CA ALA A 9 9.08 27.60 5.12
C ALA A 9 8.97 26.18 5.69
N MET A 10 7.95 25.43 5.24
CA MET A 10 7.82 24.03 5.60
C MET A 10 9.07 23.29 5.11
N THR A 11 9.87 22.81 6.04
CA THR A 11 11.09 22.07 5.71
C THR A 11 10.74 20.71 5.11
N HIS A 12 11.64 20.15 4.30
CA HIS A 12 11.45 18.78 3.78
C HIS A 12 11.22 17.75 4.89
N ALA A 13 11.79 17.96 6.08
CA ALA A 13 11.54 17.13 7.25
C ALA A 13 10.08 17.21 7.74
N ALA A 14 9.50 18.41 7.76
CA ALA A 14 8.10 18.60 8.12
C ALA A 14 7.14 17.94 7.12
N ILE A 15 7.46 18.01 5.82
CA ILE A 15 6.66 17.35 4.77
C ILE A 15 6.75 15.83 4.92
N ARG A 16 7.95 15.27 5.11
CA ARG A 16 8.13 13.82 5.32
C ARG A 16 7.38 13.34 6.57
N LYS A 17 7.46 14.09 7.67
CA LYS A 17 6.75 13.78 8.90
C LYS A 17 5.24 13.78 8.70
N LEU A 18 4.71 14.78 8.00
CA LEU A 18 3.27 14.86 7.71
C LEU A 18 2.78 13.69 6.84
N VAL A 19 3.59 13.24 5.88
CA VAL A 19 3.27 12.04 5.08
C VAL A 19 3.24 10.79 5.96
N VAL A 20 4.25 10.58 6.82
CA VAL A 20 4.31 9.43 7.74
C VAL A 20 3.11 9.42 8.68
N ASP A 21 2.80 10.56 9.30
CA ASP A 21 1.69 10.70 10.24
C ASP A 21 0.34 10.40 9.54
N SER A 22 0.14 10.91 8.32
CA SER A 22 -1.09 10.66 7.54
C SER A 22 -1.27 9.19 7.15
N VAL A 23 -0.18 8.48 6.84
CA VAL A 23 -0.22 7.05 6.49
C VAL A 23 -0.51 6.21 7.74
N ALA A 24 0.09 6.55 8.88
CA ALA A 24 -0.18 5.87 10.16
C ALA A 24 -1.66 5.97 10.56
N VAL A 25 -2.23 7.18 10.51
CA VAL A 25 -3.64 7.42 10.85
C VAL A 25 -4.59 6.67 9.91
N ALA A 26 -4.28 6.62 8.61
CA ALA A 26 -5.10 5.90 7.64
C ALA A 26 -5.11 4.37 7.91
N LEU A 27 -3.96 3.81 8.31
CA LEU A 27 -3.84 2.39 8.65
C LEU A 27 -4.62 2.04 9.93
N GLU A 28 -4.53 2.86 10.97
CA GLU A 28 -5.28 2.66 12.22
C GLU A 28 -6.80 2.75 11.99
N THR A 29 -7.23 3.73 11.20
CA THR A 29 -8.66 3.91 10.86
C THR A 29 -9.20 2.72 10.05
N GLN A 30 -8.39 2.15 9.15
CA GLN A 30 -8.77 0.97 8.38
C GLN A 30 -8.89 -0.28 9.27
N ALA A 31 -7.97 -0.46 10.22
CA ALA A 31 -8.01 -1.57 11.17
C ALA A 31 -9.27 -1.51 12.07
N ALA A 32 -9.61 -0.33 12.59
CA ALA A 32 -10.81 -0.13 13.40
C ALA A 32 -12.12 -0.35 12.61
N THR A 33 -12.15 0.02 11.33
CA THR A 33 -13.32 -0.17 10.46
C THR A 33 -13.58 -1.65 10.17
N MET A 34 -12.53 -2.47 10.05
CA MET A 34 -12.65 -3.92 9.85
C MET A 34 -13.19 -4.66 11.09
N GLU A 35 -12.90 -4.18 12.29
CA GLU A 35 -13.40 -4.80 13.53
C GLU A 35 -14.93 -4.67 13.69
N ASN A 36 -15.52 -3.58 13.19
CA ASN A 36 -16.96 -3.30 13.28
C ASN A 36 -17.82 -4.11 12.28
N THR A 37 -17.24 -4.68 11.22
CA THR A 37 -18.00 -5.40 10.17
C THR A 37 -18.22 -6.91 10.42
N LYS A 38 -17.84 -7.44 11.60
CA LYS A 38 -17.91 -8.88 11.89
C LYS A 38 -19.26 -9.37 12.47
N ASN A 39 -20.38 -8.75 12.12
CA ASN A 39 -21.70 -9.23 12.55
C ASN A 39 -22.76 -9.27 11.43
N THR A 40 -22.67 -10.25 10.53
CA THR A 40 -23.90 -10.79 9.91
C THR A 40 -23.78 -12.30 9.74
N ASN A 41 -24.40 -13.01 10.69
CA ASN A 41 -25.23 -14.20 10.49
C ASN A 41 -25.09 -14.89 9.12
N ARG A 42 -24.40 -16.05 9.05
CA ARG A 42 -24.79 -17.20 8.22
C ARG A 42 -24.28 -18.52 8.81
N ASN A 43 -25.21 -19.25 9.41
CA ASN A 43 -25.48 -20.70 9.38
C ASN A 43 -24.30 -21.68 9.19
N THR A 44 -24.19 -22.57 10.17
CA THR A 44 -23.30 -23.73 10.33
C THR A 44 -23.40 -24.75 9.20
N GLY A 45 -22.35 -24.85 8.39
CA GLY A 45 -21.94 -26.06 7.65
C GLY A 45 -20.50 -26.41 8.04
N PRO A 46 -20.01 -27.64 7.75
CA PRO A 46 -18.64 -28.04 8.06
C PRO A 46 -17.70 -26.97 7.53
N ARG A 47 -17.01 -26.31 8.45
CA ARG A 47 -16.07 -25.24 8.17
C ARG A 47 -14.91 -25.92 7.45
N GLU A 48 -15.03 -26.08 6.13
CA GLU A 48 -13.87 -26.11 5.27
C GLU A 48 -13.10 -24.87 5.67
N THR A 49 -12.04 -25.08 6.42
CA THR A 49 -11.02 -24.10 6.67
C THR A 49 -10.67 -23.61 5.28
N HIS A 50 -11.23 -22.48 4.85
CA HIS A 50 -10.72 -21.71 3.75
C HIS A 50 -9.32 -21.33 4.24
N VAL A 51 -8.38 -22.26 4.09
CA VAL A 51 -6.96 -21.98 4.09
C VAL A 51 -6.89 -20.87 3.08
N ALA A 52 -6.74 -19.64 3.57
CA ALA A 52 -6.66 -18.45 2.76
C ALA A 52 -5.73 -18.85 1.62
N ARG A 53 -6.28 -18.92 0.41
CA ARG A 53 -5.58 -19.50 -0.73
C ARG A 53 -4.36 -18.61 -0.90
N LYS A 54 -3.22 -19.05 -0.37
CA LYS A 54 -1.97 -18.30 -0.32
C LYS A 54 -1.83 -17.67 -1.69
N GLY A 55 -1.90 -16.34 -1.74
CA GLY A 55 -1.92 -15.62 -3.01
C GLY A 55 -0.78 -16.18 -3.84
N ASN A 56 -1.05 -16.75 -5.00
CA ASN A 56 0.01 -17.40 -5.78
C ASN A 56 0.75 -16.29 -6.52
N TYR A 57 2.04 -16.11 -6.25
CA TYR A 57 2.89 -15.13 -6.95
C TYR A 57 2.82 -15.31 -8.47
N LYS A 58 2.68 -16.54 -8.96
CA LYS A 58 2.47 -16.82 -10.39
C LYS A 58 1.21 -16.16 -10.94
N LYS A 59 0.12 -16.17 -10.16
CA LYS A 59 -1.16 -15.53 -10.54
C LYS A 59 -1.01 -14.02 -10.55
N PHE A 60 -0.30 -13.46 -9.56
CA PHE A 60 0.03 -12.04 -9.51
C PHE A 60 0.81 -11.59 -10.76
N ILE A 61 1.91 -12.28 -11.10
CA ILE A 61 2.72 -11.97 -12.29
C ILE A 61 1.94 -12.19 -13.59
N SER A 62 1.04 -13.19 -13.65
CA SER A 62 0.21 -13.41 -14.84
C SER A 62 -0.74 -12.26 -15.17
N CYS A 63 -1.07 -11.41 -14.19
CA CYS A 63 -1.86 -10.20 -14.39
C CYS A 63 -1.02 -9.01 -14.90
N GLN A 64 0.24 -9.23 -15.26
CA GLN A 64 1.17 -8.22 -15.77
C GLN A 64 1.20 -6.98 -14.88
N PRO A 65 1.76 -7.12 -13.66
CA PRO A 65 1.87 -6.00 -12.75
C PRO A 65 2.75 -4.91 -13.37
N PHE A 66 2.50 -3.68 -12.95
CA PHE A 66 3.27 -2.54 -13.44
C PHE A 66 4.55 -2.42 -12.63
N TYR A 67 5.69 -2.38 -13.33
CA TYR A 67 6.99 -2.20 -12.70
C TYR A 67 7.30 -0.73 -12.47
N PHE A 68 7.91 -0.42 -11.34
CA PHE A 68 8.30 0.93 -10.99
C PHE A 68 9.80 1.03 -10.74
N ASN A 69 10.46 1.87 -11.54
CA ASN A 69 11.91 2.05 -11.53
C ASN A 69 12.40 3.27 -10.73
N GLY A 70 11.49 4.02 -10.08
CA GLY A 70 11.85 5.22 -9.30
C GLY A 70 11.83 6.54 -10.07
N THR A 71 11.84 6.53 -11.40
CA THR A 71 12.12 7.75 -12.21
C THR A 71 10.91 8.67 -12.45
N LYS A 72 9.68 8.15 -12.29
CA LYS A 72 8.44 8.85 -12.71
C LYS A 72 7.86 9.81 -11.66
N GLY A 73 8.58 10.07 -10.57
CA GLY A 73 8.16 10.96 -9.48
C GLY A 73 6.82 10.57 -8.85
N ALA A 74 6.14 11.55 -8.24
CA ALA A 74 4.88 11.33 -7.51
C ALA A 74 3.77 10.73 -8.40
N VAL A 75 3.63 11.21 -9.64
CA VAL A 75 2.64 10.69 -10.60
C VAL A 75 2.92 9.22 -10.92
N GLY A 76 4.19 8.86 -11.08
CA GLY A 76 4.61 7.48 -11.26
C GLY A 76 4.25 6.57 -10.11
N ILE A 77 4.48 7.04 -8.88
CA ILE A 77 4.15 6.31 -7.65
C ILE A 77 2.64 6.09 -7.54
N ILE A 78 1.83 7.14 -7.72
CA ILE A 78 0.36 7.03 -7.65
C ILE A 78 -0.14 5.99 -8.64
N ARG A 79 0.32 6.08 -9.90
CA ARG A 79 -0.07 5.13 -10.95
C ARG A 79 0.35 3.69 -10.63
N TRP A 80 1.55 3.50 -10.08
CA TRP A 80 2.01 2.19 -9.64
C TRP A 80 1.14 1.62 -8.51
N VAL A 81 0.84 2.42 -7.48
CA VAL A 81 -0.03 2.01 -6.36
C VAL A 81 -1.42 1.62 -6.86
N GLU A 82 -2.05 2.43 -7.70
CA GLU A 82 -3.38 2.15 -8.25
C GLU A 82 -3.41 0.85 -9.07
N ARG A 83 -2.41 0.65 -9.93
CA ARG A 83 -2.33 -0.56 -10.75
C ARG A 83 -2.10 -1.80 -9.88
N THR A 84 -1.21 -1.72 -8.90
CA THR A 84 -0.91 -2.82 -7.98
C THR A 84 -2.13 -3.19 -7.13
N LYS A 85 -2.89 -2.20 -6.64
CA LYS A 85 -4.18 -2.42 -5.96
C LYS A 85 -5.18 -3.16 -6.85
N SER A 86 -5.32 -2.76 -8.12
CA SER A 86 -6.20 -3.44 -9.08
C SER A 86 -5.80 -4.91 -9.31
N VAL A 87 -4.49 -5.19 -9.44
CA VAL A 87 -3.98 -6.56 -9.57
C VAL A 87 -4.27 -7.40 -8.31
N PHE A 88 -4.18 -6.82 -7.11
CA PHE A 88 -4.53 -7.52 -5.87
C PHE A 88 -6.02 -7.85 -5.79
N SER A 89 -6.89 -6.91 -6.15
CA SER A 89 -8.34 -7.12 -6.18
C SER A 89 -8.74 -8.21 -7.18
N CYS A 90 -8.18 -8.20 -8.40
CA CYS A 90 -8.46 -9.23 -9.40
C CYS A 90 -8.02 -10.63 -8.95
N ASN A 91 -6.93 -10.70 -8.19
CA ASN A 91 -6.36 -11.98 -7.77
C ASN A 91 -6.90 -12.55 -6.47
N ASN A 92 -7.70 -11.79 -5.72
CA ASN A 92 -8.02 -12.07 -4.30
C ASN A 92 -6.73 -12.28 -3.49
N CYS A 93 -5.75 -11.38 -3.66
CA CYS A 93 -4.47 -11.48 -2.96
C CYS A 93 -4.68 -11.28 -1.45
N ALA A 94 -4.24 -12.27 -0.67
CA ALA A 94 -4.31 -12.21 0.79
C ALA A 94 -3.37 -11.13 1.34
N GLU A 95 -3.78 -10.46 2.41
CA GLU A 95 -3.14 -9.26 2.95
C GLU A 95 -1.66 -9.48 3.25
N GLU A 96 -1.33 -10.63 3.84
CA GLU A 96 0.03 -11.02 4.21
C GLU A 96 0.99 -11.16 3.02
N ASN A 97 0.48 -11.26 1.78
CA ASN A 97 1.30 -11.39 0.58
C ASN A 97 1.41 -10.08 -0.22
N LYS A 98 0.58 -9.07 0.07
CA LYS A 98 0.49 -7.85 -0.75
C LYS A 98 1.80 -7.07 -0.77
N VAL A 99 2.44 -6.86 0.39
CA VAL A 99 3.72 -6.14 0.47
C VAL A 99 4.79 -6.88 -0.32
N THR A 100 4.98 -8.17 -0.05
CA THR A 100 5.97 -9.02 -0.73
C THR A 100 5.78 -9.04 -2.25
N PHE A 101 4.54 -9.01 -2.73
CA PHE A 101 4.25 -9.01 -4.17
C PHE A 101 4.46 -7.64 -4.80
N ALA A 102 4.07 -6.57 -4.10
CA ALA A 102 4.31 -5.20 -4.57
C ALA A 102 5.82 -4.92 -4.66
N THR A 103 6.60 -5.30 -3.65
CA THR A 103 8.06 -5.07 -3.64
C THR A 103 8.76 -5.83 -4.76
N GLY A 104 8.26 -7.00 -5.15
CA GLY A 104 8.71 -7.75 -6.34
C GLY A 104 8.50 -7.04 -7.68
N THR A 105 7.82 -5.89 -7.72
CA THR A 105 7.62 -5.06 -8.92
C THR A 105 8.49 -3.80 -8.94
N LEU A 106 9.28 -3.56 -7.89
CA LEU A 106 10.25 -2.46 -7.86
C LEU A 106 11.49 -2.85 -8.65
N THR A 107 12.04 -1.90 -9.41
CA THR A 107 13.28 -2.05 -10.17
C THR A 107 14.21 -0.87 -9.93
N ASP A 108 15.48 -1.03 -10.31
CA ASP A 108 16.49 0.05 -10.38
C ASP A 108 16.57 0.90 -9.10
N ASP A 109 16.40 2.22 -9.21
CA ASP A 109 16.50 3.16 -8.10
C ASP A 109 15.44 2.89 -7.02
N ALA A 110 14.23 2.47 -7.42
CA ALA A 110 13.17 2.16 -6.47
C ALA A 110 13.50 0.90 -5.65
N LEU A 111 14.07 -0.12 -6.28
CA LEU A 111 14.51 -1.33 -5.58
C LEU A 111 15.71 -1.03 -4.66
N SER A 112 16.67 -0.23 -5.14
CA SER A 112 17.81 0.20 -4.34
C SER A 112 17.38 0.98 -3.09
N TRP A 113 16.42 1.90 -3.26
CA TRP A 113 15.85 2.66 -2.15
C TRP A 113 15.11 1.75 -1.15
N TRP A 114 14.29 0.82 -1.63
CA TRP A 114 13.59 -0.14 -0.77
C TRP A 114 14.58 -0.96 0.06
N ASN A 115 15.61 -1.53 -0.55
CA ASN A 115 16.60 -2.35 0.16
C ASN A 115 17.44 -1.57 1.18
N ALA A 116 17.58 -0.25 1.01
CA ALA A 116 18.36 0.59 1.90
C ALA A 116 17.57 1.12 3.10
N TYR A 117 16.24 1.26 2.98
CA TYR A 117 15.45 2.05 3.93
C TYR A 117 14.14 1.39 4.41
N ALA A 118 13.68 0.31 3.79
CA ALA A 118 12.45 -0.39 4.15
C ALA A 118 12.71 -1.63 5.02
#